data_AF-A0A4Z1CKG6-F1
#
_entry.id   AF-A0A4Z1CKG6-F1
#
_cell.length_a   1.000
_cell.length_b   1.000
_cell.length_c   1.000
_cell.angle_alpha   90.00
_cell.angle_beta   90.00
_cell.angle_gamma   90.00
#
_symmetry.space_group_name_H-M   'P 1'
#
loop_
_entity.id
_entity.type
_entity.pdbx_description
1 polymer ?
#
loop_
_entity_poly.entity_id
_entity_poly.type
_entity_poly.pdbx_seq_one_letter_code
_entity_poly.pdbx_strand_id
1 'polypeptide(L)'
;MTQVPYPVIIQAARDWDEQADVLHSASRNLTQAEVAELGPRVAAAATRFVETWRTEIDAMEQAAISHSQALSAVRLDFFATDQQASTDLRDLVPWADR
;
A
#
# COMPACT_ATOMS: atom_id res chain seq x y z
N MET A 1 -19.24 15.89 5.46
CA MET A 1 -18.04 15.21 4.93
C MET A 1 -16.85 15.76 5.68
N THR A 2 -16.13 14.91 6.42
CA THR A 2 -14.91 15.33 7.12
C THR A 2 -13.79 15.45 6.08
N GLN A 3 -13.19 16.63 5.92
CA GLN A 3 -12.04 16.76 5.04
C GLN A 3 -10.85 16.02 5.66
N VAL A 4 -10.25 15.12 4.90
CA VAL A 4 -9.01 14.43 5.28
C VAL A 4 -7.83 15.31 4.89
N PRO A 5 -6.95 15.72 5.81
CA PRO A 5 -5.79 16.55 5.47
C PRO A 5 -4.83 15.82 4.53
N TYR A 6 -4.27 16.54 3.55
CA TYR A 6 -3.30 16.00 2.59
C TYR A 6 -2.10 15.27 3.22
N PRO A 7 -1.50 15.76 4.34
CA PRO A 7 -0.43 15.02 5.02
C PRO A 7 -0.87 13.64 5.55
N VAL A 8 -2.13 13.49 5.93
CA VAL A 8 -2.68 12.21 6.41
C VAL A 8 -2.77 11.21 5.25
N ILE A 9 -3.10 11.65 4.04
CA ILE A 9 -3.12 10.81 2.84
C ILE A 9 -1.70 10.32 2.49
N ILE A 10 -0.70 11.21 2.59
CA ILE A 10 0.70 10.83 2.37
C ILE A 10 1.16 9.80 3.39
N GLN A 11 0.87 10.02 4.67
CA GLN A 11 1.28 9.10 5.72
C GLN A 11 0.59 7.74 5.55
N ALA A 12 -0.72 7.74 5.31
CA ALA A 12 -1.46 6.51 5.08
C ALA A 12 -0.92 5.71 3.87
N ALA A 13 -0.53 6.38 2.78
CA ALA A 13 0.08 5.71 1.63
C ALA A 13 1.40 5.00 2.02
N ARG A 14 2.24 5.67 2.82
CA ARG A 14 3.50 5.10 3.32
C ARG A 14 3.27 3.94 4.28
N ASP A 15 2.31 4.06 5.19
CA ASP A 15 1.99 3.02 6.16
C ASP A 15 1.52 1.74 5.44
N TRP A 16 0.74 1.88 4.37
CA TRP A 16 0.33 0.74 3.54
C TRP A 16 1.49 0.13 2.74
N ASP A 17 2.43 0.94 2.27
CA ASP A 17 3.64 0.49 1.58
C ASP A 17 4.54 -0.34 2.53
N GLU A 18 4.79 0.18 3.74
CA GLU A 18 5.55 -0.52 4.77
C GLU A 18 4.86 -1.83 5.19
N GLN A 19 3.53 -1.83 5.30
CA GLN A 19 2.77 -3.03 5.59
C GLN A 19 2.90 -4.08 4.48
N ALA A 20 2.94 -3.68 3.22
CA ALA A 20 3.21 -4.58 2.11
C ALA A 20 4.60 -5.20 2.21
N ASP A 21 5.64 -4.42 2.53
CA ASP A 21 7.01 -4.91 2.72
C ASP A 21 7.14 -5.91 3.88
N VAL A 22 6.45 -5.66 4.98
CA VAL A 22 6.39 -6.58 6.14
C VAL A 22 5.73 -7.90 5.74
N LEU A 23 4.61 -7.84 5.02
CA LEU A 23 3.90 -9.03 4.53
C LEU A 23 4.73 -9.81 3.52
N HIS A 24 5.41 -9.12 2.60
CA HIS A 24 6.33 -9.72 1.65
C HIS A 24 7.44 -10.51 2.35
N SER A 25 8.04 -9.90 3.38
CA SER A 25 9.07 -10.52 4.20
C SER A 25 8.54 -11.75 4.95
N ALA A 26 7.33 -11.66 5.50
CA ALA A 26 6.67 -12.79 6.17
C ALA A 26 6.39 -13.95 5.21
N SER A 27 5.88 -13.67 4.00
CA SER A 27 5.64 -14.68 2.96
C SER A 27 6.94 -15.39 2.59
N ARG A 28 8.03 -14.63 2.36
CA ARG A 28 9.36 -15.20 2.08
C ARG A 28 9.85 -16.10 3.21
N ASN A 29 9.77 -15.66 4.46
CA ASN A 29 10.22 -16.46 5.60
C ASN A 29 9.41 -17.76 5.72
N LEU A 30 8.10 -17.72 5.46
CA LEU A 30 7.24 -18.89 5.49
C LEU A 30 7.61 -19.90 4.39
N THR A 31 7.96 -19.44 3.19
CA THR A 31 8.39 -20.34 2.09
C THR A 31 9.74 -21.00 2.33
N GLN A 32 10.56 -20.47 3.24
CA GLN A 32 11.84 -21.06 3.63
C GLN A 32 11.70 -22.13 4.72
N ALA A 33 10.49 -22.34 5.27
CA ALA A 33 10.28 -23.35 6.30
C ALA A 33 10.37 -24.77 5.73
N GLU A 34 11.37 -25.55 6.17
CA GLU A 34 11.57 -26.93 5.76
C GLU A 34 10.64 -27.91 6.50
N VAL A 35 9.37 -27.96 6.10
CA VAL A 35 8.35 -28.83 6.72
C VAL A 35 8.61 -30.33 6.55
N ALA A 36 9.50 -30.71 5.62
CA ALA A 36 9.88 -32.11 5.37
C ALA A 36 10.65 -32.74 6.54
N GLU A 37 11.35 -31.93 7.36
CA GLU A 37 12.13 -32.41 8.50
C GLU A 37 11.28 -32.82 9.70
N LEU A 38 9.99 -32.46 9.72
CA LEU A 38 9.07 -32.70 10.84
C LEU A 38 8.55 -34.16 10.93
N GLY A 39 8.97 -35.01 9.98
CA GLY A 39 8.53 -36.40 9.88
C GLY A 39 7.11 -36.56 9.32
N PRO A 40 6.76 -37.74 8.80
CA PRO A 40 5.59 -37.95 7.93
C PRO A 40 4.24 -37.66 8.60
N ARG A 41 4.15 -37.78 9.92
CA ARG A 41 2.92 -37.50 10.68
C ARG A 41 2.60 -36.00 10.75
N VAL A 42 3.62 -35.16 10.84
CA VAL A 42 3.47 -33.71 11.06
C VAL A 42 3.64 -32.93 9.75
N ALA A 43 4.50 -33.41 8.85
CA ALA A 43 4.80 -32.77 7.57
C ALA A 43 3.53 -32.42 6.79
N ALA A 44 2.57 -33.35 6.66
CA ALA A 44 1.34 -33.09 5.91
C ALA A 44 0.48 -31.95 6.51
N ALA A 45 0.41 -31.85 7.84
CA ALA A 45 -0.32 -30.77 8.50
C ALA A 45 0.44 -29.44 8.39
N ALA A 46 1.77 -29.47 8.55
CA ALA A 46 2.63 -28.30 8.42
C ALA A 46 2.64 -27.75 6.98
N THR A 47 2.65 -28.61 5.96
CA THR A 47 2.52 -28.20 4.55
C THR A 47 1.21 -27.46 4.32
N ARG A 48 0.07 -28.00 4.76
CA ARG A 48 -1.22 -27.30 4.59
C ARG A 48 -1.25 -25.97 5.32
N PHE A 49 -0.67 -25.92 6.53
CA PHE A 49 -0.56 -24.68 7.29
C PHE A 49 0.24 -23.63 6.51
N VAL A 50 1.43 -23.99 6.02
CA VAL A 50 2.28 -23.11 5.22
C VAL A 50 1.57 -22.64 3.94
N GLU A 51 0.92 -23.54 3.21
CA GLU A 51 0.20 -23.20 1.97
C GLU A 51 -0.99 -22.26 2.22
N THR A 52 -1.73 -22.49 3.31
CA THR A 52 -2.88 -21.65 3.70
C THR A 52 -2.40 -20.25 4.06
N TRP A 53 -1.42 -20.15 4.96
CA TRP A 53 -0.89 -18.86 5.39
C TRP A 53 -0.18 -18.10 4.28
N ARG A 54 0.51 -18.79 3.37
CA ARG A 54 1.08 -18.14 2.18
C ARG A 54 -0.02 -17.47 1.36
N THR A 55 -1.12 -18.18 1.09
CA THR A 55 -2.24 -17.66 0.32
C THR A 55 -2.87 -16.43 0.99
N GLU A 56 -3.03 -16.47 2.32
CA GLU A 56 -3.58 -15.35 3.08
C GLU A 56 -2.64 -14.14 3.11
N ILE A 57 -1.34 -14.35 3.36
CA ILE A 57 -0.34 -13.28 3.37
C ILE A 57 -0.23 -12.63 2.00
N ASP A 58 -0.18 -13.42 0.91
CA ASP A 58 -0.12 -12.89 -0.46
C ASP A 58 -1.36 -12.05 -0.77
N ALA A 59 -2.55 -12.47 -0.33
CA ALA A 59 -3.77 -11.68 -0.52
C ALA A 59 -3.75 -10.36 0.27
N MET A 60 -3.23 -10.38 1.50
CA MET A 60 -3.06 -9.18 2.32
C MET A 60 -2.00 -8.23 1.73
N GLU A 61 -0.90 -8.76 1.20
CA GLU A 61 0.16 -7.97 0.54
C GLU A 61 -0.42 -7.24 -0.68
N GLN A 62 -1.18 -7.93 -1.53
CA GLN A 62 -1.84 -7.31 -2.68
C GLN A 62 -2.84 -6.23 -2.28
N ALA A 63 -3.60 -6.45 -1.20
CA ALA A 63 -4.52 -5.43 -0.68
C ALA A 63 -3.77 -4.20 -0.16
N ALA A 64 -2.66 -4.38 0.57
CA ALA A 64 -1.82 -3.30 1.07
C ALA A 64 -1.22 -2.48 -0.08
N ILE A 65 -0.67 -3.14 -1.10
CA ILE A 65 -0.16 -2.51 -2.33
C ILE A 65 -1.27 -1.69 -3.01
N SER A 66 -2.47 -2.27 -3.16
CA SER A 66 -3.60 -1.59 -3.79
C SER A 66 -4.02 -0.33 -3.02
N HIS A 67 -4.06 -0.38 -1.69
CA HIS A 67 -4.36 0.80 -0.87
C HIS A 67 -3.28 1.88 -1.00
N SER A 68 -2.00 1.52 -0.95
CA SER A 68 -0.87 2.45 -1.17
C SER A 68 -0.97 3.14 -2.53
N GLN A 69 -1.26 2.38 -3.58
CA GLN A 69 -1.43 2.89 -4.95
C GLN A 69 -2.64 3.83 -5.06
N ALA A 70 -3.79 3.46 -4.48
CA ALA A 70 -5.00 4.29 -4.51
C ALA A 70 -4.77 5.63 -3.79
N LEU A 71 -4.12 5.62 -2.63
CA LEU A 71 -3.80 6.85 -1.90
C LEU A 71 -2.76 7.70 -2.64
N SER A 72 -1.79 7.07 -3.30
CA SER A 72 -0.81 7.75 -4.15
C SER A 72 -1.46 8.39 -5.38
N ALA A 73 -2.47 7.76 -5.99
CA ALA A 73 -3.24 8.33 -7.09
C ALA A 73 -4.03 9.56 -6.62
N VAL A 74 -4.76 9.43 -5.51
CA VAL A 74 -5.50 10.56 -4.90
C VAL A 74 -4.56 11.73 -4.59
N ARG A 75 -3.34 11.45 -4.10
CA ARG A 75 -2.33 12.48 -3.86
C ARG A 75 -1.96 13.25 -5.14
N LEU A 76 -1.76 12.54 -6.25
CA LEU A 76 -1.45 13.17 -7.54
C LEU A 76 -2.60 14.03 -8.04
N ASP A 77 -3.84 13.56 -7.88
CA ASP A 77 -5.04 14.31 -8.27
C ASP A 77 -5.19 15.60 -7.46
N PHE A 78 -4.95 15.55 -6.15
CA PHE A 78 -4.94 16.75 -5.30
C PHE A 78 -3.88 17.75 -5.75
N PHE A 79 -2.66 17.28 -6.02
CA PHE A 79 -1.57 18.15 -6.47
C PHE A 79 -1.89 18.81 -7.82
N ALA A 80 -2.39 18.05 -8.79
CA ALA A 80 -2.77 18.56 -10.10
C ALA A 80 -3.92 19.58 -10.00
N THR A 81 -4.92 19.30 -9.16
CA THR A 81 -6.06 20.20 -8.93
C THR A 81 -5.61 21.50 -8.28
N ASP A 82 -4.74 21.44 -7.27
CA ASP A 82 -4.20 22.63 -6.59
C ASP A 82 -3.34 23.48 -7.54
N GLN A 83 -2.53 22.83 -8.37
CA GLN A 83 -1.74 23.52 -9.40
C GLN A 83 -2.63 24.22 -10.43
N GLN A 84 -3.70 23.57 -10.89
CA GLN A 84 -4.65 24.16 -11.83
C GLN A 84 -5.37 25.35 -11.20
N ALA A 85 -5.90 25.19 -9.99
CA ALA A 85 -6.56 26.28 -9.27
C ALA A 85 -5.62 27.47 -9.03
N SER A 86 -4.35 27.21 -8.69
CA SER A 86 -3.32 28.25 -8.54
C SER A 86 -3.08 29.02 -9.85
N THR A 87 -3.09 28.31 -10.98
CA THR A 87 -2.93 28.91 -12.32
C THR A 87 -4.14 29.76 -12.68
N ASP A 88 -5.35 29.22 -12.53
CA ASP A 88 -6.60 29.94 -12.80
C ASP A 88 -6.71 31.21 -11.94
N LEU A 89 -6.32 31.13 -10.67
CA LEU A 89 -6.31 32.29 -9.77
C LEU A 89 -5.30 33.36 -10.21
N ARG A 90 -4.12 32.97 -10.71
CA ARG A 90 -3.15 33.94 -11.25
C ARG A 90 -3.69 34.62 -12.51
N ASP A 91 -4.38 33.88 -13.36
CA ASP A 91 -4.96 34.40 -14.60
C ASP A 91 -6.11 35.38 -14.35
N LEU A 92 -6.79 35.27 -13.19
CA LEU A 92 -7.85 36.19 -12.76
C LEU A 92 -7.33 37.49 -12.13
N VAL A 93 -6.06 37.56 -11.76
CA VAL A 93 -5.47 38.73 -11.07
C VAL A 93 -4.93 39.70 -12.14
N PRO A 94 -5.45 40.94 -12.27
CA PRO A 94 -5.13 41.87 -13.37
C PRO A 94 -3.69 42.41 -13.45
N TRP A 95 -2.74 41.84 -12.70
CA TRP A 95 -1.50 42.52 -12.34
C TRP A 95 -0.34 42.15 -13.28
N ALA A 96 -0.64 41.62 -14.47
CA ALA A 96 0.32 41.49 -15.56
C ALA A 96 0.53 42.81 -16.33
N ASP A 97 -0.27 43.86 -16.06
CA ASP A 97 0.05 45.23 -16.43
C ASP A 97 0.70 45.97 -15.26
N ARG A 98 2.01 45.75 -15.05
CA ARG A 98 2.96 46.73 -14.49
C ARG A 98 4.40 46.31 -14.71
#